data_AF-A0A9D2NCK0-F1
#
_entry.id   AF-A0A9D2NCK0-F1
#
_cell.length_a   1.000
_cell.length_b   1.000
_cell.length_c   1.000
_cell.angle_alpha   90.00
_cell.angle_beta   90.00
_cell.angle_gamma   90.00
#
_symmetry.space_group_name_H-M   'P 1'
#
loop_
_entity.id
_entity.type
_entity.pdbx_description
1 polymer ?
#
loop_
_entity_poly.entity_id
_entity_poly.type
_entity_poly.pdbx_seq_one_letter_code
_entity_poly.pdbx_strand_id
1 'polypeptide(L)'
;MKKYNLSKIMKRAWKLVKKAGMTISSGLKKAWKEAKTVKEKFEKNAKILKPGYDESCCSDSAYLYFSLWEKYGKSRVYINDYKRRTLAYIDRETKQITEYDLCGVSRKEYDAVVNTFFERYEF
;
A
#
# COMPACT_ATOMS: atom_id res chain seq x y z
N MET A 1 3.52 9.00 -12.72
CA MET A 1 4.81 8.64 -12.08
C MET A 1 4.80 9.15 -10.63
N LYS A 2 5.19 8.33 -9.64
CA LYS A 2 5.31 8.80 -8.24
C LYS A 2 6.32 9.96 -8.18
N LYS A 3 5.95 11.08 -7.55
CA LYS A 3 6.83 12.25 -7.38
C LYS A 3 7.77 11.99 -6.21
N TYR A 4 9.01 11.61 -6.49
CA TYR A 4 10.01 11.33 -5.47
C TYR A 4 10.72 12.61 -5.01
N ASN A 5 11.08 12.67 -3.72
CA ASN A 5 11.92 13.75 -3.19
C ASN A 5 13.39 13.48 -3.53
N LEU A 6 13.83 14.01 -4.68
CA LEU A 6 15.20 13.84 -5.20
C LEU A 6 16.27 14.30 -4.21
N SER A 7 16.05 15.42 -3.50
CA SER A 7 16.98 15.93 -2.50
C SER A 7 17.18 14.92 -1.36
N LYS A 8 16.11 14.30 -0.87
CA LYS A 8 16.17 13.27 0.17
C LYS A 8 16.94 12.03 -0.30
N ILE A 9 16.73 11.59 -1.55
CA ILE A 9 17.42 10.45 -2.15
C ILE A 9 18.92 10.73 -2.26
N MET A 10 19.30 11.91 -2.76
CA MET A 10 20.70 12.30 -2.91
C MET A 10 21.43 12.41 -1.57
N LYS A 11 20.80 13.02 -0.56
CA LYS A 11 21.35 13.07 0.81
C LYS A 11 21.57 11.66 1.38
N ARG A 12 20.66 10.72 1.11
CA ARG A 12 20.79 9.33 1.56
C ARG A 12 21.92 8.59 0.84
N ALA A 13 22.03 8.76 -0.47
CA ALA A 13 23.13 8.19 -1.25
C ALA A 13 24.49 8.69 -0.75
N TRP A 14 24.63 10.00 -0.50
CA TRP A 14 25.85 10.60 0.02
C TRP A 14 26.24 10.08 1.41
N LYS A 15 25.24 9.85 2.28
CA LYS A 15 25.46 9.23 3.60
C LYS A 15 25.96 7.80 3.49
N LEU A 16 25.50 7.02 2.50
CA LEU A 16 25.96 5.65 2.25
C LEU A 16 27.41 5.64 1.74
N VAL A 17 27.77 6.56 0.85
CA VAL A 17 29.16 6.73 0.37
C VAL A 17 30.10 7.02 1.54
N LYS A 18 29.75 8.02 2.37
CA LYS A 18 30.59 8.44 3.50
C LYS A 18 30.71 7.40 4.62
N LYS A 19 29.62 6.70 4.95
CA LYS A 19 29.62 5.78 6.11
C LYS A 19 30.00 4.35 5.77
N ALA A 20 29.63 3.87 4.59
CA ALA A 20 29.84 2.48 4.19
C ALA A 20 30.93 2.33 3.12
N GLY A 21 31.64 3.41 2.76
CA GLY A 21 32.70 3.40 1.75
C GLY A 21 32.21 3.02 0.35
N MET A 22 30.90 3.11 0.09
CA MET A 22 30.30 2.72 -1.19
C MET A 22 30.66 3.71 -2.30
N THR A 23 30.71 3.24 -3.54
CA THR A 23 30.79 4.13 -4.71
C THR A 23 29.49 4.94 -4.88
N ILE A 24 29.57 6.14 -5.45
CA ILE A 24 28.39 7.02 -5.62
C ILE A 24 27.25 6.33 -6.41
N SER A 25 27.60 5.53 -7.42
CA SER A 25 26.63 4.80 -8.25
C SER A 25 25.90 3.71 -7.46
N SER A 26 26.60 2.96 -6.62
CA SER A 26 26.00 1.93 -5.76
C SER A 26 25.17 2.54 -4.63
N GLY A 27 25.66 3.61 -4.00
CA GLY A 27 24.91 4.37 -2.99
C GLY A 27 23.61 4.96 -3.54
N LEU A 28 23.63 5.48 -4.78
CA LEU A 28 22.45 6.03 -5.45
C LEU A 28 21.44 4.93 -5.80
N LYS A 29 21.88 3.79 -6.36
CA LYS A 29 21.01 2.63 -6.63
C LYS A 29 20.30 2.16 -5.34
N LYS A 30 21.03 2.07 -4.23
CA LYS A 30 20.49 1.66 -2.94
C LYS A 30 19.51 2.69 -2.37
N ALA A 31 19.84 3.97 -2.42
CA ALA A 31 18.95 5.04 -1.97
C ALA A 31 17.64 5.11 -2.77
N TRP A 32 17.70 4.89 -4.09
CA TRP A 32 16.50 4.77 -4.93
C TRP A 32 15.67 3.54 -4.57
N LYS A 33 16.30 2.40 -4.30
CA LYS A 33 15.60 1.20 -3.84
C LYS A 33 14.88 1.49 -2.53
N GLU A 34 15.58 2.05 -1.54
CA GLU A 34 15.01 2.45 -0.24
C GLU A 34 13.82 3.40 -0.43
N ALA A 35 13.96 4.44 -1.25
CA ALA A 35 12.91 5.44 -1.50
C ALA A 35 11.68 4.86 -2.22
N LYS A 36 11.88 3.86 -3.09
CA LYS A 36 10.78 3.13 -3.74
C LYS A 36 10.05 2.18 -2.78
N THR A 37 10.74 1.71 -1.74
CA THR A 37 10.21 0.78 -0.74
C THR A 37 9.65 1.44 0.52
N VAL A 38 9.75 2.77 0.66
CA VAL A 38 9.15 3.45 1.82
C VAL A 38 7.64 3.31 1.73
N LYS A 39 7.08 2.48 2.60
CA LYS A 39 5.65 2.33 2.78
C LYS A 39 5.13 3.38 3.78
N GLU A 40 3.91 3.85 3.56
CA GLU A 40 3.19 4.71 4.48
C GLU A 40 2.69 3.88 5.67
N LYS A 41 2.73 4.41 6.89
CA LYS A 41 2.12 3.70 8.03
C LYS A 41 0.60 3.72 7.87
N PHE A 42 -0.04 2.55 7.99
CA PHE A 42 -1.50 2.44 8.00
C PHE A 42 -2.02 2.63 9.41
N GLU A 43 -2.86 3.64 9.63
CA GLU A 43 -3.34 3.98 10.98
C GLU A 43 -4.75 3.47 11.26
N LYS A 44 -5.74 3.79 10.40
CA LYS A 44 -7.14 3.40 10.63
C LYS A 44 -7.89 3.05 9.37
N ASN A 45 -7.94 3.96 8.39
CA ASN A 45 -8.70 3.75 7.17
C ASN A 45 -7.90 4.18 5.94
N ALA A 46 -8.09 3.47 4.84
CA ALA A 46 -7.60 3.88 3.53
C ALA A 46 -8.66 3.56 2.47
N LYS A 47 -8.66 4.29 1.37
CA LYS A 47 -9.40 3.92 0.17
C LYS A 47 -8.44 3.87 -1.01
N ILE A 48 -8.61 2.87 -1.86
CA ILE A 48 -7.76 2.67 -3.04
C ILE A 48 -8.65 2.53 -4.26
N LEU A 49 -8.30 3.26 -5.31
CA LEU A 49 -8.98 3.26 -6.58
C LEU A 49 -8.68 1.97 -7.34
N LYS A 50 -9.71 1.37 -7.92
CA LYS A 50 -9.58 0.22 -8.82
C LYS A 50 -8.84 0.60 -10.11
N PRO A 51 -8.11 -0.32 -10.73
CA PRO A 51 -7.42 -0.04 -11.98
C PRO A 51 -8.40 0.32 -13.10
N GLY A 52 -8.04 1.27 -13.96
CA GLY A 52 -8.85 1.69 -15.12
C GLY A 52 -9.89 2.77 -14.83
N TYR A 53 -10.03 3.19 -13.57
CA TYR A 53 -10.87 4.31 -13.17
C TYR A 53 -10.02 5.59 -12.99
N ASP A 54 -10.64 6.75 -13.16
CA ASP A 54 -10.03 8.06 -12.89
C ASP A 54 -10.75 8.73 -11.71
N GLU A 55 -9.96 9.30 -10.79
CA GLU A 55 -10.43 9.96 -9.58
C GLU A 55 -11.30 11.19 -9.88
N SER A 56 -11.14 11.80 -11.06
CA SER A 56 -11.91 12.98 -11.46
C SER A 56 -13.37 12.69 -11.86
N CYS A 57 -13.67 11.47 -12.33
CA CYS A 57 -14.95 11.16 -12.98
C CYS A 57 -15.74 10.01 -12.33
N CYS A 58 -15.14 9.30 -11.37
CA CYS A 58 -15.70 8.06 -10.87
C CYS A 58 -16.37 8.23 -9.49
N SER A 59 -17.54 7.61 -9.33
CA SER A 59 -18.25 7.54 -8.05
C SER A 59 -17.53 6.60 -7.05
N ASP A 60 -17.98 6.59 -5.79
CA ASP A 60 -17.42 5.74 -4.72
C ASP A 60 -17.33 4.25 -5.09
N SER A 61 -18.14 3.78 -6.04
CA SER A 61 -18.09 2.41 -6.57
C SER A 61 -16.76 2.03 -7.24
N ALA A 62 -15.92 3.00 -7.57
CA ALA A 62 -14.58 2.79 -8.13
C ALA A 62 -13.52 2.46 -7.06
N TYR A 63 -13.84 2.56 -5.77
CA TYR A 63 -12.90 2.34 -4.68
C TYR A 63 -13.19 1.06 -3.89
N LEU A 64 -12.13 0.50 -3.31
CA LEU A 64 -12.24 -0.40 -2.16
C LEU A 64 -11.71 0.29 -0.92
N TYR A 65 -12.33 -0.03 0.21
CA TYR A 65 -12.08 0.61 1.50
C TYR A 65 -11.43 -0.38 2.44
N PHE A 66 -10.35 0.06 3.08
CA PHE A 66 -9.59 -0.69 4.06
C PHE A 66 -9.84 -0.08 5.42
N SER A 67 -10.26 -0.88 6.41
CA SER A 67 -10.52 -0.41 7.77
C SER A 67 -9.85 -1.30 8.81
N LEU A 68 -9.13 -0.68 9.73
CA LEU A 68 -8.49 -1.35 10.86
C LEU A 68 -9.54 -1.71 11.91
N TRP A 69 -9.47 -2.94 12.39
CA TRP A 69 -10.27 -3.45 13.50
C TRP A 69 -9.36 -4.11 14.53
N GLU A 70 -9.47 -3.66 15.77
CA GLU A 70 -8.69 -4.15 16.89
C GLU A 70 -9.59 -4.39 18.10
N LYS A 71 -9.89 -5.66 18.39
CA LYS A 71 -10.61 -6.07 19.60
C LYS A 71 -10.19 -7.47 20.00
N TYR A 72 -10.35 -7.79 21.29
CA TYR A 72 -10.14 -9.14 21.83
C TYR A 72 -8.73 -9.71 21.52
N GLY A 73 -7.71 -8.86 21.54
CA GLY A 73 -6.33 -9.23 21.23
C GLY A 73 -6.08 -9.60 19.76
N LYS A 74 -7.01 -9.29 18.85
CA LYS A 74 -6.87 -9.55 17.41
C LYS A 74 -6.84 -8.23 16.64
N SER A 75 -6.00 -8.16 15.61
CA SER A 75 -5.82 -6.97 14.78
C SER A 75 -5.99 -7.35 13.30
N ARG A 76 -6.99 -6.77 12.63
CA ARG A 76 -7.39 -7.12 11.26
C ARG A 76 -7.63 -5.89 10.41
N VAL A 77 -7.34 -5.98 9.13
CA VAL A 77 -7.71 -4.96 8.13
C VAL A 77 -8.82 -5.51 7.27
N TYR A 78 -10.03 -4.98 7.40
CA TYR A 78 -11.17 -5.36 6.58
C TYR A 78 -11.14 -4.64 5.24
N ILE A 79 -11.48 -5.37 4.19
CA ILE A 79 -11.63 -4.86 2.83
C ILE A 79 -13.12 -4.85 2.51
N ASN A 80 -13.65 -3.66 2.22
CA ASN A 80 -15.06 -3.46 1.96
C ASN A 80 -15.26 -2.76 0.61
N ASP A 81 -16.40 -3.04 -0.01
CA ASP A 81 -16.86 -2.25 -1.15
C ASP A 81 -17.52 -0.94 -0.71
N TYR A 82 -17.92 -0.12 -1.68
CA TYR A 82 -18.61 1.15 -1.44
C TYR A 82 -19.96 1.00 -0.71
N LYS A 83 -20.57 -0.18 -0.74
CA LYS A 83 -21.80 -0.52 -0.02
C LYS A 83 -21.53 -1.02 1.40
N ARG A 84 -20.28 -0.98 1.86
CA ARG A 84 -19.83 -1.48 3.16
C ARG A 84 -20.03 -2.99 3.34
N ARG A 85 -20.08 -3.74 2.24
CA ARG A 85 -20.07 -5.21 2.26
C ARG A 85 -18.63 -5.67 2.40
N THR A 86 -18.38 -6.57 3.33
CA THR A 86 -17.04 -7.10 3.58
C THR A 86 -16.70 -8.15 2.54
N LEU A 87 -15.66 -7.86 1.75
CA LEU A 87 -15.15 -8.75 0.71
C LEU A 87 -14.09 -9.71 1.27
N ALA A 88 -13.26 -9.21 2.18
CA ALA A 88 -12.19 -9.99 2.81
C ALA A 88 -11.70 -9.30 4.08
N TYR A 89 -10.87 -10.01 4.86
CA TYR A 89 -10.01 -9.38 5.85
C TYR A 89 -8.58 -9.90 5.77
N ILE A 90 -7.64 -9.05 6.14
CA ILE A 90 -6.22 -9.36 6.26
C ILE A 90 -5.89 -9.41 7.74
N ASP A 91 -5.34 -10.52 8.21
CA ASP A 91 -4.81 -10.61 9.56
C ASP A 91 -3.49 -9.85 9.67
N ARG A 92 -3.34 -8.95 10.66
CA ARG A 92 -2.14 -8.12 10.75
C ARG A 92 -0.91 -8.89 11.23
N GLU A 93 -1.09 -9.98 11.97
CA GLU A 93 0.02 -10.78 12.48
C GLU A 93 0.52 -11.75 11.41
N THR A 94 -0.40 -12.49 10.80
CA THR A 94 -0.04 -13.55 9.84
C THR A 94 0.04 -13.07 8.39
N LYS A 95 -0.49 -11.87 8.09
CA LYS A 95 -0.66 -11.32 6.73
C LYS A 95 -1.49 -12.20 5.79
N GLN A 96 -2.20 -13.20 6.33
CA GLN A 96 -3.09 -14.03 5.56
C GLN A 96 -4.38 -13.30 5.24
N ILE A 97 -4.89 -13.53 4.03
CA ILE A 97 -6.15 -12.95 3.56
C ILE A 97 -7.21 -14.04 3.65
N THR A 98 -8.30 -13.74 4.34
CA THR A 98 -9.51 -14.57 4.32
C THR A 98 -10.56 -13.85 3.49
N GLU A 99 -10.92 -14.45 2.37
CA GLU A 99 -11.86 -13.88 1.40
C GLU A 99 -13.28 -14.42 1.64
N TYR A 100 -14.26 -13.58 1.34
CA TYR A 100 -15.68 -13.90 1.30
C TYR A 100 -16.18 -13.78 -0.16
N ASP A 101 -17.46 -13.47 -0.35
CA ASP A 101 -17.99 -13.13 -1.67
C ASP A 101 -17.47 -11.77 -2.14
N LEU A 102 -16.88 -11.74 -3.34
CA LEU A 102 -16.40 -10.52 -3.99
C LEU A 102 -17.55 -9.61 -4.46
N CYS A 103 -18.81 -10.03 -4.34
CA CYS A 103 -19.99 -9.16 -4.39
C CYS A 103 -20.09 -8.34 -5.70
N GLY A 104 -19.59 -8.92 -6.81
CA GLY A 104 -19.57 -8.34 -8.15
C GLY A 104 -18.28 -7.58 -8.53
N VAL A 105 -17.29 -7.51 -7.64
CA VAL A 105 -15.95 -6.97 -7.97
C VAL A 105 -15.17 -8.04 -8.74
N SER A 106 -14.57 -7.68 -9.87
CA SER A 106 -13.79 -8.65 -10.64
C SER A 106 -12.53 -9.04 -9.88
N ARG A 107 -12.11 -10.30 -10.03
CA ARG A 107 -10.90 -10.81 -9.35
C ARG A 107 -9.66 -9.97 -9.65
N LYS A 108 -9.51 -9.57 -10.92
CA LYS A 108 -8.40 -8.74 -11.40
C LYS A 108 -8.36 -7.37 -10.72
N GLU A 109 -9.51 -6.72 -10.55
CA GLU A 109 -9.57 -5.43 -9.85
C GLU A 109 -9.23 -5.59 -8.37
N TYR A 110 -9.81 -6.62 -7.72
CA TYR A 110 -9.56 -6.91 -6.31
C TYR A 110 -8.08 -7.15 -6.04
N ASP A 111 -7.45 -8.08 -6.78
CA ASP A 111 -6.03 -8.41 -6.59
C ASP A 111 -5.14 -7.19 -6.85
N ALA A 112 -5.44 -6.38 -7.85
CA ALA A 112 -4.68 -5.16 -8.13
C ALA A 112 -4.75 -4.14 -6.98
N VAL A 113 -5.94 -3.95 -6.39
CA VAL A 113 -6.14 -3.04 -5.27
C VAL A 113 -5.47 -3.55 -4.00
N VAL A 114 -5.60 -4.85 -3.70
CA VAL A 114 -4.94 -5.49 -2.57
C VAL A 114 -3.42 -5.39 -2.69
N ASN A 115 -2.85 -5.71 -3.85
CA ASN A 115 -1.41 -5.56 -4.09
C ASN A 115 -0.95 -4.11 -3.91
N THR A 116 -1.73 -3.15 -4.41
CA THR A 116 -1.46 -1.73 -4.21
C THR A 116 -1.46 -1.36 -2.71
N PHE A 117 -2.37 -1.94 -1.92
CA PHE A 117 -2.39 -1.74 -0.46
C PHE A 117 -1.11 -2.28 0.20
N PHE A 118 -0.70 -3.51 -0.11
CA PHE A 118 0.53 -4.12 0.43
C PHE A 118 1.80 -3.36 0.01
N GLU A 119 1.84 -2.78 -1.18
CA GLU A 119 2.96 -1.97 -1.63
C GLU A 119 3.00 -0.59 -0.96
N ARG A 120 1.83 0.01 -0.77
CA ARG A 120 1.71 1.38 -0.25
C ARG A 120 1.86 1.43 1.26
N TYR A 121 1.32 0.45 1.98
CA TYR A 121 1.17 0.53 3.42
C TYR A 121 2.02 -0.49 4.19
N GLU A 122 2.64 -0.02 5.27
CA GLU A 122 3.16 -0.81 6.36
C GLU A 122 2.09 -0.84 7.46
N PHE A 123 1.61 -2.04 7.77
CA PHE A 123 0.53 -2.30 8.71
C PHE A 123 0.83 -3.57 9.48
#